data_AF-L9WF16-F1
#
_entry.id   AF-L9WF16-F1
#
_cell.length_a   1.000
_cell.length_b   1.000
_cell.length_c   1.000
_cell.angle_alpha   90.00
_cell.angle_beta   90.00
_cell.angle_gamma   90.00
#
_symmetry.space_group_name_H-M   'P 1'
#
loop_
_entity.id
_entity.type
_entity.pdbx_description
1 polymer ?
#
loop_
_entity_poly.entity_id
_entity_poly.type
_entity_poly.pdbx_seq_one_letter_code
_entity_poly.pdbx_strand_id
1 'polypeptide(L)'
;RRVVYWEADVTAETMGYDETARDAPQDAGDSIEGTRTSTASSAAESTIDIDAILSDIEVPGFGEKAEARKTAVRAVLEYLVDHKEAESKTLKEIAWEADSETYANARSLWSNAVVKALHQIPEVSSAGERQSGWSIDE
;
A
#
# COMPACT_ATOMS: atom_id res chain seq x y z
N ARG A 1 21.09 22.43 -5.85
CA ARG A 1 19.94 22.43 -6.80
C ARG A 1 20.48 22.40 -8.22
N ARG A 2 20.30 21.28 -8.94
CA ARG A 2 20.11 21.26 -10.40
C ARG A 2 19.51 19.90 -10.76
N VAL A 3 18.38 19.99 -11.44
CA VAL A 3 17.44 18.93 -11.81
C VAL A 3 17.94 18.33 -13.12
N VAL A 4 17.95 17.01 -13.23
CA VAL A 4 18.18 16.30 -14.50
C VAL A 4 16.80 15.89 -15.01
N TYR A 5 16.39 16.45 -16.14
CA TYR A 5 15.23 16.01 -16.89
C TYR A 5 15.66 14.88 -17.82
N TRP A 6 14.91 13.77 -17.80
CA TRP A 6 14.91 12.79 -18.87
C TRP A 6 13.65 13.06 -19.71
N GLU A 7 13.86 13.55 -20.93
CA GLU A 7 12.84 13.59 -21.97
C GLU A 7 12.83 12.21 -22.64
N ALA A 8 11.69 11.52 -22.57
CA ALA A 8 11.48 10.28 -23.31
C ALA A 8 10.89 10.61 -24.68
N ASP A 9 11.66 10.25 -25.71
CA ASP A 9 11.25 10.20 -27.11
C ASP A 9 10.09 9.20 -27.26
N VAL A 10 8.93 9.66 -27.71
CA VAL A 10 7.85 8.78 -28.20
C VAL A 10 7.56 9.17 -29.63
N THR A 11 8.28 8.51 -30.53
CA THR A 11 7.92 8.38 -31.94
C THR A 11 7.10 7.11 -32.11
N ALA A 12 5.81 7.26 -32.41
CA ALA A 12 5.01 6.18 -32.99
C ALA A 12 4.08 6.77 -34.05
N GLU A 13 4.54 6.64 -35.29
CA GLU A 13 3.78 6.90 -36.50
C GLU A 13 2.61 5.90 -36.65
N THR A 14 1.50 6.44 -37.18
CA THR A 14 0.65 5.88 -38.23
C THR A 14 0.23 4.40 -38.15
N MET A 15 -1.07 4.17 -37.94
CA MET A 15 -1.82 3.19 -38.73
C MET A 15 -3.32 3.47 -38.63
N GLY A 16 -3.90 3.92 -39.74
CA GLY A 16 -5.34 4.10 -39.90
C GLY A 16 -6.03 2.77 -40.18
N TYR A 17 -7.26 2.61 -39.68
CA TYR A 17 -8.20 1.63 -40.19
C TYR A 17 -9.62 2.24 -40.27
N ASP A 18 -10.22 1.92 -41.39
CA ASP A 18 -11.43 2.42 -42.02
C ASP A 18 -12.71 2.08 -41.23
N GLU A 19 -13.59 3.08 -41.08
CA GLU A 19 -14.90 2.96 -40.45
C GLU A 19 -15.96 2.64 -41.50
N THR A 20 -16.26 1.35 -41.73
CA THR A 20 -17.47 0.95 -42.46
C THR A 20 -18.04 -0.39 -41.95
N ALA A 21 -19.38 -0.47 -42.00
CA ALA A 21 -20.28 -1.62 -41.78
C ALA A 21 -20.82 -1.86 -40.35
N ARG A 22 -21.94 -1.18 -40.05
CA ARG A 22 -22.99 -1.68 -39.14
C ARG A 22 -23.87 -2.65 -39.92
N ASP A 23 -24.02 -3.89 -39.46
CA ASP A 23 -25.18 -4.75 -39.78
C ASP A 23 -25.38 -5.86 -38.71
N ALA A 24 -26.37 -5.62 -37.82
CA ALA A 24 -27.37 -6.49 -37.16
C ALA A 24 -27.03 -7.95 -36.68
N PRO A 25 -27.99 -8.75 -36.11
CA PRO A 25 -28.37 -8.73 -34.69
C PRO A 25 -28.37 -10.12 -33.97
N GLN A 26 -28.52 -10.06 -32.62
CA GLN A 26 -29.08 -11.05 -31.65
C GLN A 26 -28.70 -12.53 -31.71
N ASP A 27 -28.16 -13.07 -30.60
CA ASP A 27 -28.64 -14.36 -30.06
C ASP A 27 -28.43 -14.47 -28.54
N ALA A 28 -29.43 -14.99 -27.86
CA ALA A 28 -29.48 -15.16 -26.42
C ALA A 28 -28.78 -16.46 -26.01
N GLY A 29 -27.70 -16.36 -25.25
CA GLY A 29 -26.96 -17.48 -24.69
C GLY A 29 -26.90 -17.41 -23.18
N ASP A 30 -27.80 -18.14 -22.53
CA ASP A 30 -27.77 -18.59 -21.14
C ASP A 30 -26.41 -19.21 -20.79
N SER A 31 -25.75 -18.71 -19.72
CA SER A 31 -24.84 -19.49 -18.87
C SER A 31 -24.43 -18.69 -17.64
N ILE A 32 -25.16 -18.95 -16.57
CA ILE A 32 -24.73 -18.89 -15.18
C ILE A 32 -23.33 -19.48 -14.98
N GLU A 33 -22.29 -18.63 -14.85
CA GLU A 33 -21.18 -18.91 -13.93
C GLU A 33 -20.30 -17.66 -13.80
N GLY A 34 -20.54 -16.92 -12.72
CA GLY A 34 -19.74 -15.78 -12.33
C GLY A 34 -19.58 -15.76 -10.83
N THR A 35 -19.38 -16.93 -10.20
CA THR A 35 -18.80 -17.01 -8.86
C THR A 35 -17.37 -16.53 -9.00
N ARG A 36 -17.22 -15.19 -9.01
CA ARG A 36 -15.91 -14.56 -8.88
C ARG A 36 -15.35 -15.08 -7.57
N THR A 37 -14.33 -15.91 -7.74
CA THR A 37 -13.38 -16.36 -6.74
C THR A 37 -13.28 -15.33 -5.65
N SER A 38 -14.01 -15.55 -4.56
CA SER A 38 -13.63 -14.99 -3.28
C SER A 38 -12.32 -15.70 -2.98
N THR A 39 -11.22 -15.10 -3.44
CA THR A 39 -9.89 -15.44 -2.98
C THR A 39 -9.97 -15.33 -1.48
N ALA A 40 -10.06 -16.48 -0.83
CA ALA A 40 -9.85 -16.62 0.58
C ALA A 40 -8.48 -16.01 0.85
N SER A 41 -8.46 -14.74 1.28
CA SER A 41 -7.36 -14.29 2.13
C SER A 41 -7.58 -15.05 3.41
N SER A 42 -6.85 -16.15 3.48
CA SER A 42 -6.75 -17.01 4.62
C SER A 42 -6.48 -16.13 5.82
N ALA A 43 -7.53 -15.85 6.61
CA ALA A 43 -7.40 -15.43 7.99
C ALA A 43 -6.77 -16.61 8.76
N ALA A 44 -5.52 -16.91 8.44
CA ALA A 44 -4.63 -17.57 9.36
C ALA A 44 -4.63 -16.65 10.58
N GLU A 45 -5.15 -17.17 11.68
CA GLU A 45 -5.21 -16.52 12.99
C GLU A 45 -3.82 -15.97 13.31
N SER A 46 -3.58 -14.72 12.93
CA SER A 46 -2.30 -14.08 13.17
C SER A 46 -2.20 -13.84 14.65
N THR A 47 -1.16 -14.40 15.28
CA THR A 47 -0.89 -14.29 16.72
C THR A 47 -0.57 -12.85 17.15
N ILE A 48 -0.24 -11.99 16.19
CA ILE A 48 0.16 -10.61 16.42
C ILE A 48 -1.07 -9.74 16.73
N ASP A 49 -1.17 -9.32 17.99
CA ASP A 49 -2.20 -8.38 18.45
C ASP A 49 -1.79 -6.94 18.12
N ILE A 50 -2.25 -6.45 16.96
CA ILE A 50 -1.96 -5.10 16.47
C ILE A 50 -2.46 -4.03 17.46
N ASP A 51 -3.60 -4.23 18.12
CA ASP A 51 -4.15 -3.26 19.06
C ASP A 51 -3.28 -3.14 20.32
N ALA A 52 -2.78 -4.27 20.84
CA ALA A 52 -1.82 -4.26 21.94
C ALA A 52 -0.53 -3.52 21.56
N ILE A 53 0.01 -3.79 20.37
CA ILE A 53 1.20 -3.10 19.85
C ILE A 53 0.95 -1.58 19.73
N LEU A 54 -0.18 -1.18 19.14
CA LEU A 54 -0.52 0.24 18.96
C LEU A 54 -0.71 0.99 20.29
N SER A 55 -1.05 0.28 21.36
CA SER A 55 -1.15 0.84 22.71
C SER A 55 0.22 1.12 23.33
N ASP A 56 1.24 0.35 22.99
CA ASP A 56 2.60 0.48 23.57
C ASP A 56 3.49 1.44 22.77
N ILE A 57 3.25 1.59 21.46
CA ILE A 57 4.05 2.51 20.64
C ILE A 57 3.75 3.99 20.88
N GLU A 58 4.80 4.79 20.78
CA GLU A 58 4.72 6.23 20.74
C GLU A 58 4.77 6.76 19.31
N VAL A 59 3.83 7.67 18.98
CA VAL A 59 3.83 8.44 17.72
C VAL A 59 3.93 9.93 18.03
N PRO A 60 4.54 10.74 17.15
CA PRO A 60 4.65 12.17 17.40
C PRO A 60 3.27 12.84 17.46
N GLY A 61 3.16 13.93 18.22
CA GLY A 61 1.92 14.71 18.34
C GLY A 61 1.01 14.24 19.48
N PHE A 62 -0.17 14.84 19.58
CA PHE A 62 -1.16 14.56 20.62
C PHE A 62 -2.58 14.63 20.04
N GLY A 63 -3.52 13.96 20.70
CA GLY A 63 -4.94 13.96 20.31
C GLY A 63 -5.17 13.37 18.92
N GLU A 64 -6.10 13.96 18.16
CA GLU A 64 -6.53 13.46 16.85
C GLU A 64 -5.38 13.21 15.86
N LYS A 65 -4.32 14.02 15.91
CA LYS A 65 -3.14 13.82 15.04
C LYS A 65 -2.33 12.58 15.42
N ALA A 66 -2.26 12.25 16.71
CA ALA A 66 -1.59 11.02 17.15
C ALA A 66 -2.43 9.81 16.72
N GLU A 67 -3.75 9.87 16.89
CA GLU A 67 -4.67 8.79 16.47
C GLU A 67 -4.64 8.54 14.95
N ALA A 68 -4.63 9.60 14.13
CA ALA A 68 -4.48 9.46 12.68
C ALA A 68 -3.15 8.80 12.30
N ARG A 69 -2.05 9.18 12.96
CA ARG A 69 -0.74 8.55 12.74
C ARG A 69 -0.72 7.10 13.18
N LYS A 70 -1.37 6.75 14.30
CA LYS A 70 -1.55 5.36 14.72
C LYS A 70 -2.37 4.57 13.71
N THR A 71 -3.34 5.20 13.05
CA THR A 71 -4.10 4.58 11.96
C THR A 71 -3.21 4.26 10.75
N ALA A 72 -2.29 5.16 10.40
CA ALA A 72 -1.29 4.88 9.36
C ALA A 72 -0.33 3.75 9.74
N VAL A 73 0.10 3.68 11.00
CA VAL A 73 0.91 2.56 11.50
C VAL A 73 0.12 1.25 11.48
N ARG A 74 -1.16 1.28 11.91
CA ARG A 74 -2.06 0.12 11.86
C ARG A 74 -2.14 -0.45 10.45
N ALA A 75 -2.44 0.37 9.46
CA ALA A 75 -2.60 -0.08 8.07
C ALA A 75 -1.32 -0.75 7.53
N VAL A 76 -0.14 -0.24 7.93
CA VAL A 76 1.14 -0.86 7.58
C VAL A 76 1.34 -2.20 8.28
N LEU A 77 1.02 -2.29 9.56
CA LEU A 77 1.12 -3.54 10.32
C LEU A 77 0.14 -4.60 9.80
N GLU A 78 -1.11 -4.23 9.52
CA GLU A 78 -2.11 -5.13 8.93
C GLU A 78 -1.60 -5.71 7.61
N TYR A 79 -1.02 -4.87 6.74
CA TYR A 79 -0.43 -5.34 5.49
C TYR A 79 0.75 -6.28 5.71
N LEU A 80 1.65 -5.94 6.64
CA LEU A 80 2.82 -6.77 6.96
C LEU A 80 2.41 -8.11 7.58
N VAL A 81 1.39 -8.13 8.44
CA VAL A 81 0.89 -9.36 9.05
C VAL A 81 0.34 -10.31 7.97
N ASP A 82 -0.39 -9.77 6.99
CA ASP A 82 -0.96 -10.54 5.89
C ASP A 82 0.09 -11.02 4.87
N HIS A 83 1.05 -10.16 4.51
CA HIS A 83 2.03 -10.43 3.43
C HIS A 83 3.38 -10.93 3.92
N LYS A 84 3.66 -10.85 5.24
CA LYS A 84 4.92 -11.16 5.93
C LYS A 84 6.11 -10.27 5.57
N GLU A 85 6.19 -9.82 4.33
CA GLU A 85 7.19 -8.88 3.84
C GLU A 85 6.61 -7.90 2.82
N ALA A 86 7.20 -6.70 2.76
CA ALA A 86 6.78 -5.67 1.82
C ALA A 86 7.89 -4.65 1.52
N GLU A 87 7.80 -4.02 0.35
CA GLU A 87 8.67 -2.90 0.01
C GLU A 87 8.25 -1.61 0.73
N SER A 88 9.23 -0.80 1.12
CA SER A 88 9.05 0.54 1.73
C SER A 88 8.32 1.51 0.82
N LYS A 89 8.25 1.23 -0.49
CA LYS A 89 7.43 2.02 -1.41
C LYS A 89 5.95 1.72 -1.15
N THR A 90 5.57 0.45 -1.21
CA THR A 90 4.20 -0.04 -0.93
C THR A 90 3.72 0.40 0.45
N LEU A 91 4.50 0.15 1.49
CA LEU A 91 4.11 0.51 2.86
C LEU A 91 3.96 2.02 3.06
N LYS A 92 4.75 2.82 2.34
CA LYS A 92 4.63 4.28 2.37
C LYS A 92 3.35 4.78 1.69
N GLU A 93 2.95 4.13 0.61
CA GLU A 93 1.69 4.44 -0.09
C GLU A 93 0.50 4.09 0.81
N ILE A 94 0.50 2.89 1.41
CA ILE A 94 -0.52 2.45 2.38
C ILE A 94 -0.64 3.43 3.56
N ALA A 95 0.49 3.80 4.18
CA ALA A 95 0.48 4.76 5.28
C ALA A 95 -0.10 6.12 4.87
N TRP A 96 0.20 6.58 3.66
CA TRP A 96 -0.29 7.86 3.15
C TRP A 96 -1.78 7.84 2.84
N GLU A 97 -2.31 6.73 2.34
CA GLU A 97 -3.75 6.56 2.14
C GLU A 97 -4.52 6.58 3.47
N ALA A 98 -3.91 6.06 4.53
CA ALA A 98 -4.48 6.05 5.87
C ALA A 98 -4.39 7.40 6.61
N ASP A 99 -3.31 8.17 6.42
CA ASP A 99 -3.13 9.52 7.00
C ASP A 99 -2.41 10.47 6.03
N SER A 100 -3.18 11.10 5.14
CA SER A 100 -2.66 12.15 4.26
C SER A 100 -2.78 13.57 4.84
N GLU A 101 -3.39 13.71 6.01
CA GLU A 101 -3.79 15.01 6.56
C GLU A 101 -2.77 15.55 7.57
N THR A 102 -2.07 14.68 8.31
CA THR A 102 -1.17 15.15 9.38
C THR A 102 0.22 15.59 8.90
N TYR A 103 0.57 15.31 7.65
CA TYR A 103 1.83 15.71 7.03
C TYR A 103 1.62 16.24 5.61
N ALA A 104 2.55 17.08 5.14
CA ALA A 104 2.48 17.66 3.79
C ALA A 104 2.75 16.67 2.64
N ASN A 105 3.32 15.49 2.92
CA ASN A 105 3.61 14.45 1.93
C ASN A 105 3.94 13.10 2.58
N ALA A 106 3.74 12.03 1.82
CA ALA A 106 3.99 10.63 2.21
C ALA A 106 5.41 10.40 2.76
N ARG A 107 6.43 11.04 2.15
CA ARG A 107 7.82 10.89 2.61
C ARG A 107 8.02 11.42 4.03
N SER A 108 7.35 12.52 4.37
CA SER A 108 7.45 13.14 5.69
C SER A 108 6.71 12.34 6.75
N LEU A 109 5.50 11.86 6.45
CA LEU A 109 4.76 10.94 7.31
C LEU A 109 5.60 9.69 7.61
N TRP A 110 6.11 9.05 6.56
CA TRP A 110 6.87 7.82 6.64
C TRP A 110 8.09 7.96 7.55
N SER A 111 8.97 8.93 7.28
CA SER A 111 10.24 9.04 8.02
C SER A 111 10.10 9.60 9.43
N ASN A 112 9.06 10.41 9.70
CA ASN A 112 8.93 11.11 10.98
C ASN A 112 7.98 10.42 11.97
N ALA A 113 7.03 9.63 11.48
CA ALA A 113 6.07 8.91 12.32
C ALA A 113 6.21 7.40 12.13
N VAL A 114 5.92 6.89 10.93
CA VAL A 114 5.74 5.44 10.70
C VAL A 114 7.03 4.65 10.96
N VAL A 115 8.15 5.03 10.35
CA VAL A 115 9.44 4.33 10.56
C VAL A 115 9.85 4.32 12.03
N LYS A 116 9.62 5.42 12.75
CA LYS A 116 9.95 5.50 14.18
C LYS A 116 9.05 4.61 15.03
N ALA A 117 7.78 4.49 14.66
CA ALA A 117 6.85 3.56 15.29
C ALA A 117 7.26 2.11 15.02
N LEU A 118 7.54 1.75 13.76
CA LEU A 118 7.95 0.40 13.39
C LEU A 118 9.22 -0.06 14.10
N HIS A 119 10.19 0.84 14.32
CA HIS A 119 11.41 0.52 15.07
C HIS A 119 11.20 0.25 16.58
N GLN A 120 10.02 0.58 17.12
CA GLN A 120 9.68 0.25 18.51
C GLN A 120 9.12 -1.17 18.63
N ILE A 121 8.76 -1.82 17.53
CA ILE A 121 8.08 -3.11 17.50
C ILE A 121 9.13 -4.21 17.29
N PRO A 122 9.38 -5.09 18.28
CA PRO A 122 10.44 -6.10 18.18
C PRO A 122 10.21 -7.13 17.07
N GLU A 123 8.96 -7.40 16.72
CA GLU A 123 8.54 -8.31 15.65
C GLU A 123 8.84 -7.75 14.26
N VAL A 124 9.01 -6.43 14.12
CA VAL A 124 9.20 -5.77 12.83
C VAL A 124 10.68 -5.52 12.56
N SER A 125 11.15 -6.00 11.41
CA SER A 125 12.52 -5.83 10.95
C SER A 125 12.58 -5.12 9.60
N SER A 126 13.61 -4.29 9.39
CA SER A 126 13.93 -3.72 8.09
C SER A 126 15.10 -4.48 7.44
N ALA A 127 15.09 -4.57 6.12
CA ALA A 127 16.05 -5.36 5.35
C ALA A 127 17.49 -4.76 5.27
N GLY A 128 17.84 -3.87 6.21
CA GLY A 128 19.15 -3.22 6.29
C GLY A 128 19.37 -2.10 5.26
N GLU A 129 20.54 -1.46 5.35
CA GLU A 129 20.84 -0.14 4.72
C GLU A 129 20.78 -0.12 3.17
N ARG A 130 20.69 -1.29 2.52
CA ARG A 130 20.70 -1.43 1.05
C ARG A 130 19.41 -2.00 0.47
N GLN A 131 18.51 -2.51 1.31
CA GLN A 131 17.25 -3.08 0.87
C GLN A 131 16.11 -2.30 1.50
N SER A 132 15.23 -1.76 0.65
CA SER A 132 14.06 -1.00 1.09
C SER A 132 12.91 -1.93 1.49
N GLY A 133 13.19 -3.05 2.16
CA GLY A 133 12.19 -4.04 2.57
C GLY A 133 11.89 -3.97 4.07
N TRP A 134 10.69 -4.40 4.44
CA TRP A 134 10.25 -4.60 5.82
C TRP A 134 9.60 -5.96 5.92
N SER A 135 9.78 -6.60 7.06
CA SER A 135 9.18 -7.89 7.38
C SER A 135 8.68 -7.90 8.82
N ILE A 136 7.74 -8.78 9.10
CA ILE A 136 7.26 -9.03 10.46
C ILE A 136 7.39 -10.53 10.77
N ASP A 137 7.94 -10.84 11.94
CA ASP A 137 8.05 -12.19 12.50
C ASP A 137 6.89 -12.44 13.47
N GLU A 138 6.42 -13.69 13.59
CA GLU A 138 5.20 -14.08 14.34
C GLU A 138 5.47 -14.79 15.67
#